data_AF-K6TCZ0-F1
#
_entry.id   AF-K6TCZ0-F1
#
_cell.length_a   1.000
_cell.length_b   1.000
_cell.length_c   1.000
_cell.angle_alpha   90.00
_cell.angle_beta   90.00
_cell.angle_gamma   90.00
#
_symmetry.space_group_name_H-M   'P 1'
#
loop_
_entity.id
_entity.type
_entity.pdbx_description
1 polymer ?
#
loop_
_entity_poly.entity_id
_entity_poly.type
_entity_poly.pdbx_seq_one_letter_code
_entity_poly.pdbx_strand_id
1 'polypeptide(L)'
;MCKKLKTTITLAPHIKEYASKEASSLGLDFSAYITVLIAEKMRGSMLTSPIKNVSSDEINDIPNEKESKEIIKIDSEQENEIDRLLQW
;
A
#
# COMPACT_ATOMS: atom_id res chain seq x y z
N MET A 1 4.19 -27.59 13.81
CA MET A 1 4.76 -27.46 12.45
C MET A 1 3.63 -27.06 11.50
N CYS A 2 3.72 -25.89 10.86
CA CYS A 2 2.76 -25.51 9.81
C CYS A 2 3.01 -26.36 8.57
N LYS A 3 1.95 -26.93 7.97
CA LYS A 3 2.06 -27.66 6.71
C LYS A 3 2.39 -26.66 5.59
N LYS A 4 3.39 -26.98 4.76
CA LYS A 4 3.68 -26.18 3.56
C LYS A 4 2.55 -26.39 2.54
N LEU A 5 1.91 -25.32 2.11
CA LEU A 5 0.93 -25.33 1.02
C LEU A 5 1.64 -24.95 -0.27
N LYS A 6 1.47 -25.74 -1.33
CA LYS A 6 1.94 -25.39 -2.67
C LYS A 6 0.87 -24.52 -3.32
N THR A 7 1.23 -23.28 -3.68
CA THR A 7 0.33 -22.30 -4.27
C THR A 7 0.96 -21.70 -5.52
N THR A 8 0.15 -21.51 -6.56
CA THR A 8 0.52 -20.78 -7.77
C THR A 8 -0.07 -19.38 -7.69
N ILE A 9 0.75 -18.36 -7.96
CA ILE A 9 0.32 -16.96 -8.00
C ILE A 9 0.64 -16.36 -9.37
N THR A 10 -0.23 -15.47 -9.83
CA THR A 10 0.01 -14.69 -11.05
C THR A 10 0.62 -13.36 -10.67
N LEU A 11 1.78 -13.03 -11.25
CA LEU A 11 2.49 -11.77 -11.02
C LEU A 11 2.79 -11.11 -12.35
N ALA A 12 2.84 -9.78 -12.36
CA ALA A 12 3.36 -9.05 -13.52
C ALA A 12 4.86 -9.39 -13.74
N PRO A 13 5.34 -9.43 -15.00
CA PRO A 13 6.72 -9.85 -15.28
C PRO A 13 7.78 -9.05 -14.54
N HIS A 14 7.65 -7.72 -14.52
CA HIS A 14 8.60 -6.83 -13.84
C HIS A 14 8.63 -7.05 -12.31
N ILE A 15 7.49 -7.38 -11.69
CA ILE A 15 7.42 -7.69 -10.25
C ILE A 15 8.12 -9.01 -9.96
N LYS A 16 7.92 -10.02 -10.82
CA LYS A 16 8.58 -11.32 -10.68
C LYS A 16 10.10 -11.17 -10.78
N GLU A 17 10.60 -10.42 -11.76
CA GLU A 17 12.03 -10.18 -11.95
C GLU A 17 12.64 -9.45 -10.75
N TYR A 18 11.99 -8.37 -10.31
CA TYR A 18 12.41 -7.62 -9.12
C TYR A 18 12.46 -8.51 -7.87
N ALA A 19 11.37 -9.23 -7.57
CA ALA A 19 11.30 -10.11 -6.40
C ALA A 19 12.31 -11.26 -6.46
N SER A 20 12.61 -11.78 -7.66
CA SER A 20 13.64 -12.82 -7.84
C SER A 20 15.05 -12.28 -7.55
N LYS A 21 15.34 -11.05 -7.99
CA LYS A 21 16.62 -10.39 -7.75
C LYS A 21 16.82 -10.06 -6.27
N GLU A 22 15.80 -9.51 -5.61
CA GLU A 22 15.82 -9.22 -4.17
C GLU A 22 15.97 -10.49 -3.34
N ALA A 23 15.19 -11.54 -3.63
CA ALA A 23 15.32 -12.82 -2.95
C ALA A 23 16.75 -13.36 -3.04
N SER A 24 17.36 -13.28 -4.23
CA SER A 24 18.75 -13.71 -4.45
C SER A 24 19.75 -12.85 -3.68
N SER A 25 19.55 -11.52 -3.62
CA SER A 25 20.39 -10.59 -2.86
C SER A 25 20.37 -10.87 -1.36
N LEU A 26 19.24 -11.36 -0.85
CA LEU A 26 19.06 -11.74 0.56
C LEU A 26 19.46 -13.19 0.85
N GLY A 27 19.87 -13.96 -0.17
CA GLY A 27 20.16 -15.39 -0.02
C GLY A 27 18.93 -16.24 0.30
N LEU A 28 17.74 -15.77 -0.06
CA LEU A 28 16.46 -16.43 0.19
C LEU A 28 15.90 -17.08 -1.06
N ASP A 29 15.20 -18.20 -0.88
CA ASP A 29 14.35 -18.74 -1.93
C ASP A 29 13.21 -17.78 -2.26
N PHE A 30 12.81 -17.72 -3.53
CA PHE A 30 11.68 -16.88 -3.96
C PHE A 30 10.42 -17.12 -3.11
N SER A 31 10.10 -18.38 -2.79
CA SER A 31 8.94 -18.71 -1.96
C SER A 31 9.04 -18.18 -0.52
N ALA A 32 10.24 -18.17 0.05
CA ALA A 32 10.49 -17.63 1.39
C ALA A 32 10.34 -16.11 1.39
N TYR A 33 10.92 -15.45 0.39
CA TYR A 33 10.82 -14.00 0.21
C TYR A 33 9.36 -13.53 0.09
N ILE A 34 8.56 -14.18 -0.78
CA ILE A 34 7.13 -13.87 -0.92
C ILE A 34 6.37 -14.13 0.38
N THR A 35 6.70 -15.19 1.12
CA THR A 35 6.05 -15.50 2.40
C THR A 35 6.30 -14.40 3.44
N VAL A 36 7.51 -13.86 3.51
CA VAL A 36 7.85 -12.74 4.40
C VAL A 36 7.03 -11.50 4.04
N LEU A 37 6.97 -11.14 2.75
CA LEU A 37 6.19 -10.00 2.29
C LEU A 37 4.68 -10.14 2.61
N ILE A 38 4.12 -11.33 2.43
CA ILE A 38 2.73 -11.62 2.82
C ILE A 38 2.56 -11.46 4.33
N ALA A 39 3.47 -12.01 5.13
CA ALA A 39 3.40 -11.90 6.59
C ALA A 39 3.49 -10.45 7.07
N GLU A 40 4.38 -9.64 6.48
CA GLU A 40 4.49 -8.21 6.76
C GLU A 40 3.22 -7.46 6.38
N LYS A 41 2.66 -7.74 5.20
CA LYS A 41 1.42 -7.10 4.76
C LYS A 41 0.24 -7.50 5.65
N MET A 42 0.13 -8.77 6.04
CA MET A 42 -0.92 -9.23 6.96
C MET A 42 -0.78 -8.60 8.34
N ARG A 43 0.45 -8.43 8.83
CA ARG A 43 0.72 -7.72 10.09
C ARG A 43 0.25 -6.27 10.04
N GLY A 44 0.50 -5.59 8.91
CA GLY A 44 0.04 -4.22 8.68
C GLY A 44 -1.47 -4.11 8.45
N SER A 45 -2.09 -5.05 7.74
CA SER A 45 -3.52 -5.02 7.45
C SER A 45 -4.38 -5.43 8.62
N MET A 46 -3.85 -6.18 9.59
CA MET A 46 -4.59 -6.49 10.83
C MET A 46 -4.91 -5.22 11.64
N LEU A 47 -4.15 -4.13 11.44
CA LEU A 47 -4.38 -2.83 12.06
C LEU A 47 -5.44 -1.98 11.33
N THR A 48 -5.72 -2.27 10.06
CA THR A 48 -6.71 -1.54 9.27
C THR A 48 -7.92 -2.43 9.03
N SER A 49 -9.08 -2.06 9.56
CA SER A 49 -10.32 -2.80 9.36
C SER A 49 -10.55 -3.07 7.87
N PRO A 50 -11.03 -4.27 7.48
CA PRO A 50 -11.32 -4.55 6.08
C PRO A 50 -12.35 -3.54 5.60
N ILE A 51 -11.97 -2.76 4.58
CA ILE A 51 -12.92 -1.91 3.84
C ILE A 51 -13.90 -2.88 3.22
N LYS A 52 -15.11 -2.97 3.78
CA LYS A 52 -16.21 -3.66 3.13
C LYS A 52 -16.51 -2.87 1.87
N ASN A 53 -16.07 -3.37 0.72
CA ASN A 53 -16.59 -2.92 -0.57
C ASN A 53 -18.05 -3.41 -0.66
N VAL A 54 -18.96 -2.69 -0.02
CA VAL A 54 -20.38 -2.80 -0.30
C VAL A 54 -20.58 -2.03 -1.60
N SER A 55 -20.50 -2.76 -2.71
CA SER A 55 -21.03 -2.27 -3.98
C SER A 55 -22.55 -2.28 -3.88
N SER A 56 -23.11 -1.25 -3.27
CA SER A 56 -24.52 -0.87 -3.44
C SER A 56 -24.54 0.54 -4.01
N ASP A 57 -24.88 0.63 -5.29
CA ASP A 57 -25.34 1.87 -5.93
C ASP A 57 -26.53 2.39 -5.13
N GLU A 58 -26.31 3.34 -4.23
CA GLU A 58 -27.30 4.31 -3.77
C GLU A 58 -26.56 5.40 -2.97
N ILE A 59 -26.29 6.51 -3.66
CA ILE A 59 -25.94 7.78 -3.04
C ILE A 59 -27.22 8.28 -2.35
N ASN A 60 -27.21 8.41 -1.02
CA ASN A 60 -27.88 9.49 -0.28
C ASN A 60 -27.47 9.54 1.22
N ASP A 61 -26.90 10.71 1.58
CA ASP A 61 -26.98 11.45 2.85
C ASP A 61 -26.47 10.85 4.18
N ILE A 62 -25.18 11.09 4.43
CA ILE A 62 -24.57 11.87 5.54
C ILE A 62 -25.34 11.92 6.89
N PRO A 63 -24.64 11.64 8.01
CA PRO A 63 -24.43 12.66 9.05
C PRO A 63 -22.93 12.99 9.20
N ASN A 64 -22.58 14.23 8.88
CA ASN A 64 -21.25 14.80 8.96
C ASN A 64 -21.06 15.35 10.37
N GLU A 65 -20.45 14.55 11.25
CA GLU A 65 -19.93 15.04 12.52
C GLU A 65 -18.51 14.50 12.74
N LYS A 66 -17.55 15.22 12.15
CA LYS A 66 -16.26 15.68 12.73
C LYS A 66 -15.24 15.95 11.62
N GLU A 67 -15.54 16.89 10.73
CA GLU A 67 -14.49 17.57 9.98
C GLU A 67 -13.94 18.72 10.81
N SER A 68 -12.87 18.46 11.55
CA SER A 68 -11.91 19.52 11.86
C SER A 68 -11.31 19.97 10.53
N LYS A 69 -11.85 21.05 9.95
CA LYS A 69 -11.19 21.79 8.87
C LYS A 69 -9.90 22.40 9.42
N GLU A 70 -8.81 21.64 9.37
CA GLU A 70 -7.48 22.22 9.45
C GLU A 70 -7.30 23.11 8.22
N ILE A 71 -7.40 24.42 8.45
CA ILE A 71 -7.02 25.43 7.49
C ILE A 71 -5.48 25.37 7.41
N ILE A 72 -4.97 24.61 6.45
CA ILE A 72 -3.54 24.57 6.14
C ILE A 72 -3.17 25.94 5.58
N LYS A 73 -2.53 26.79 6.39
CA LYS A 73 -1.90 28.03 5.93
C LYS A 73 -0.54 27.66 5.37
N ILE A 74 -0.41 27.72 4.05
CA ILE A 74 0.87 27.55 3.35
C ILE A 74 1.68 28.84 3.56
N ASP A 75 2.94 28.70 4.00
CA ASP A 75 3.87 29.82 4.13
C ASP A 75 4.43 30.21 2.76
N SER A 76 4.76 31.49 2.58
CA SER A 76 5.46 32.07 1.43
C SER A 76 6.72 31.32 1.01
N GLU A 77 7.44 30.70 1.95
CA GLU A 77 8.64 29.91 1.66
C GLU A 77 8.27 28.58 0.97
N GLN A 78 7.12 27.99 1.32
CA GLN A 78 6.60 26.77 0.71
C GLN A 78 6.01 27.03 -0.69
N GLU A 79 5.40 28.20 -0.89
CA GLU A 79 4.89 28.63 -2.20
C GLU A 79 6.03 28.76 -3.22
N ASN A 80 7.16 29.36 -2.80
CA ASN A 80 8.32 29.56 -3.67
C ASN A 80 9.03 28.25 -4.05
N GLU A 81 9.03 27.24 -3.17
CA GLU A 81 9.55 25.91 -3.46
C GLU A 81 8.66 25.16 -4.47
N ILE A 82 7.32 25.32 -4.37
CA ILE A 82 6.36 24.74 -5.31
C ILE A 82 6.54 25.36 -6.71
N ASP A 83 6.68 26.68 -6.79
CA ASP A 83 6.90 27.37 -8.06
C ASP A 83 8.22 26.96 -8.73
N ARG A 84 9.28 26.74 -7.94
CA ARG A 84 10.55 26.20 -8.46
C ARG A 84 10.41 24.79 -9.01
N LEU A 85 9.59 23.94 -8.39
CA LEU A 85 9.36 22.56 -8.81
C LEU A 85 8.48 22.46 -10.07
N LEU A 86 7.63 23.44 -10.32
CA LEU A 86 6.74 23.53 -11.48
C LEU A 86 7.41 24.09 -12.75
N GLN A 87 8.65 24.57 -12.65
CA GLN A 87 9.42 25.13 -13.78
C GLN A 87 10.24 24.09 -14.57
N TRP A 88 10.06 22.80 -14.30
CA TRP A 88 10.57 21.68 -15.13
C TRP A 88 9.43 20.98 -15.88
#